data_AF-A0A1V0B2H4-F1
#
_entry.id   AF-A0A1V0B2H4-F1
#
_cell.length_a   1.000
_cell.length_b   1.000
_cell.length_c   1.000
_cell.angle_alpha   90.00
_cell.angle_beta   90.00
_cell.angle_gamma   90.00
#
_symmetry.space_group_name_H-M   'P 1'
#
loop_
_entity.id
_entity.type
_entity.pdbx_description
1 polymer ?
#
loop_
_entity_poly.entity_id
_entity_poly.type
_entity_poly.pdbx_seq_one_letter_code
_entity_poly.pdbx_strand_id
1 'polypeptide(L)'
;MSVVSFKLLGAAALALVLAGCSKGPSSADVEALIRAESENITQQMEALGGAFGGDLARAITPEVHSVHVIGCEEVRQNVYRCDLEIDATRPMIGRKSEVTQMEFVRLKDGRWSILN
;
A
#
# COMPACT_ATOMS: atom_id res chain seq x y z
N MET A 1 45.57 -11.31 32.36
CA MET A 1 44.46 -11.86 33.17
C MET A 1 43.74 -10.69 33.83
N SER A 2 42.42 -10.75 33.75
CA SER A 2 41.47 -9.64 33.85
C SER A 2 41.47 -8.92 35.19
N VAL A 3 41.19 -7.61 35.15
CA VAL A 3 40.84 -6.85 36.35
C VAL A 3 39.62 -5.97 36.09
N VAL A 4 38.73 -6.04 37.08
CA VAL A 4 37.69 -5.08 37.48
C VAL A 4 36.35 -5.12 36.75
N SER A 5 35.38 -5.73 37.44
CA SER A 5 33.95 -5.46 37.31
C SER A 5 33.65 -4.04 37.80
N PHE A 6 33.00 -3.21 36.97
CA PHE A 6 32.43 -1.93 37.39
C PHE A 6 31.02 -1.77 36.79
N LYS A 7 30.08 -1.41 37.66
CA LYS A 7 28.68 -1.15 37.33
C LYS A 7 28.52 0.22 36.62
N LEU A 8 27.54 0.26 35.71
CA LEU A 8 26.69 1.39 35.30
C LEU A 8 27.25 2.46 34.33
N LEU A 9 26.36 2.79 33.39
CA LEU A 9 26.21 4.01 32.59
C LEU A 9 27.09 4.20 31.35
N GLY A 10 26.42 4.16 30.19
CA GLY A 10 26.95 4.62 28.91
C GLY A 10 26.13 4.09 27.74
N ALA A 11 24.88 4.56 27.62
CA ALA A 11 23.97 4.22 26.53
C ALA A 11 24.60 4.52 25.17
N ALA A 12 25.02 3.48 24.44
CA ALA A 12 25.46 3.64 23.07
C ALA A 12 25.10 2.39 22.26
N ALA A 13 24.45 2.66 21.14
CA ALA A 13 24.25 1.78 20.01
C ALA A 13 23.41 0.53 20.29
N LEU A 14 22.13 0.61 19.94
CA LEU A 14 21.49 -0.31 19.00
C LEU A 14 20.06 0.19 18.76
N ALA A 15 19.95 1.36 18.12
CA ALA A 15 18.79 1.60 17.27
C ALA A 15 18.96 0.67 16.06
N LEU A 16 18.67 -0.63 16.26
CA LEU A 16 18.25 -1.50 15.18
C LEU A 16 16.96 -0.90 14.67
N VAL A 17 17.08 0.08 13.77
CA VAL A 17 16.01 0.44 12.86
C VAL A 17 15.71 -0.88 12.18
N LEU A 18 14.59 -1.51 12.53
CA LEU A 18 13.97 -2.55 11.73
C LEU A 18 13.51 -1.89 10.43
N ALA A 19 14.47 -1.48 9.61
CA ALA A 19 14.28 -1.39 8.19
C ALA A 19 14.07 -2.84 7.76
N GLY A 20 12.84 -3.34 7.95
CA GLY A 20 12.27 -4.23 6.96
C GLY A 20 12.43 -3.48 5.66
N CYS A 21 13.53 -3.74 4.95
CA CYS A 21 13.77 -3.27 3.61
C CYS A 21 12.74 -3.98 2.72
N SER A 22 11.46 -3.60 2.85
CA SER A 22 10.45 -3.93 1.87
C SER A 22 10.94 -3.31 0.57
N LYS A 23 11.44 -4.14 -0.33
CA LYS A 23 11.91 -3.66 -1.64
C LYS A 23 10.75 -3.09 -2.48
N GLY A 24 9.50 -3.42 -2.12
CA GLY A 24 8.28 -2.91 -2.72
C GLY A 24 7.78 -1.58 -2.11
N PRO A 25 6.60 -1.11 -2.54
CA PRO A 25 5.98 0.11 -2.02
C PRO A 25 5.62 -0.02 -0.54
N SER A 26 5.61 1.11 0.17
CA SER A 26 5.05 1.16 1.52
C SER A 26 3.53 1.10 1.49
N SER A 27 2.88 0.74 2.61
CA SER A 27 1.41 0.78 2.70
C SER A 27 0.83 2.17 2.36
N ALA A 28 1.54 3.24 2.73
CA ALA A 28 1.14 4.60 2.39
C ALA A 28 1.23 4.88 0.88
N ASP A 29 2.27 4.37 0.21
CA ASP A 29 2.39 4.47 -1.26
C ASP A 29 1.23 3.72 -1.93
N VAL A 30 0.92 2.51 -1.47
CA VAL A 30 -0.16 1.68 -2.02
C VAL A 30 -1.53 2.34 -1.79
N GLU A 31 -1.78 2.88 -0.59
CA GLU A 31 -3.02 3.59 -0.29
C GLU A 31 -3.20 4.82 -1.19
N ALA A 32 -2.14 5.60 -1.41
CA ALA A 32 -2.17 6.75 -2.30
C ALA A 32 -2.46 6.33 -3.76
N LEU A 33 -1.88 5.22 -4.23
CA LEU A 33 -2.13 4.69 -5.57
C LEU A 33 -3.58 4.23 -5.75
N ILE A 34 -4.13 3.50 -4.77
CA ILE A 34 -5.51 3.02 -4.83
C ILE A 34 -6.49 4.20 -4.78
N ARG A 35 -6.23 5.23 -3.96
CA ARG A 35 -7.05 6.44 -3.93
C ARG A 35 -7.01 7.18 -5.27
N ALA A 36 -5.83 7.35 -5.86
CA ALA A 36 -5.66 7.98 -7.16
C ALA A 36 -6.40 7.22 -8.28
N GLU A 37 -6.38 5.89 -8.25
CA GLU A 37 -7.12 5.07 -9.21
C GLU A 37 -8.64 5.23 -9.04
N SER A 38 -9.14 5.23 -7.80
CA SER A 38 -10.55 5.46 -7.51
C SER A 38 -11.04 6.84 -7.97
N GLU A 39 -10.23 7.88 -7.77
CA GLU A 39 -10.52 9.23 -8.27
C GLU A 39 -10.54 9.25 -9.80
N ASN A 40 -9.59 8.58 -10.45
CA ASN A 40 -9.53 8.48 -11.90
C ASN A 40 -10.77 7.77 -12.47
N ILE A 41 -11.19 6.65 -11.88
CA ILE A 41 -12.41 5.94 -12.27
C ILE A 41 -13.63 6.86 -12.15
N THR A 42 -13.73 7.60 -11.04
CA THR A 42 -14.85 8.54 -10.81
C THR A 42 -14.88 9.63 -11.89
N GLN A 43 -13.75 10.25 -12.18
CA GLN A 43 -13.63 11.27 -13.22
C GLN A 43 -13.97 10.72 -14.61
N GLN A 44 -13.52 9.51 -14.94
CA GLN A 44 -13.85 8.85 -16.20
C GLN A 44 -15.36 8.60 -16.32
N MET A 45 -16.02 8.14 -15.26
CA MET A 45 -17.46 7.90 -15.27
C MET A 45 -18.27 9.20 -15.35
N GLU A 46 -17.84 10.26 -14.66
CA GLU A 46 -18.44 11.59 -14.79
C GLU A 46 -18.33 12.13 -16.23
N ALA A 47 -17.18 11.91 -16.88
CA ALA A 47 -16.97 12.32 -18.28
C ALA A 47 -17.86 11.57 -19.27
N LEU A 48 -18.21 10.31 -18.99
CA LEU A 48 -19.04 9.46 -19.86
C LEU A 48 -20.55 9.66 -19.63
N GLY A 49 -20.99 10.03 -18.43
CA GLY A 49 -22.41 10.00 -18.03
C GLY A 49 -22.99 11.30 -17.46
N GLY A 50 -22.21 12.37 -17.33
CA GLY A 50 -22.65 13.58 -16.62
C GLY A 50 -23.03 13.27 -15.16
N ALA A 51 -24.02 13.97 -14.60
CA ALA A 51 -24.46 13.79 -13.21
C ALA A 51 -24.90 12.33 -12.88
N PHE A 52 -25.43 11.59 -13.86
CA PHE A 52 -25.81 10.18 -13.69
C PHE A 52 -24.60 9.24 -13.60
N GLY A 53 -23.48 9.60 -14.24
CA GLY A 53 -22.24 8.82 -14.19
C GLY A 53 -21.58 8.84 -12.81
N GLY A 54 -21.60 9.99 -12.13
CA GLY A 54 -21.04 10.13 -10.78
C GLY A 54 -21.80 9.32 -9.72
N ASP A 55 -23.14 9.29 -9.79
CA ASP A 55 -23.94 8.49 -8.86
C ASP A 55 -23.80 6.99 -9.12
N LEU A 56 -23.70 6.58 -10.39
CA LEU A 56 -23.42 5.19 -10.73
C LEU A 56 -22.03 4.75 -10.25
N ALA A 57 -21.01 5.61 -10.42
CA ALA A 57 -19.66 5.35 -9.92
C ALA A 57 -19.67 5.12 -8.40
N ARG A 58 -20.30 6.02 -7.63
CA ARG A 58 -20.42 5.86 -6.17
C ARG A 58 -21.18 4.60 -5.77
N ALA A 59 -22.14 4.16 -6.58
CA ALA A 59 -22.94 2.97 -6.29
C ALA A 59 -22.17 1.64 -6.51
N ILE A 60 -21.06 1.65 -7.25
CA ILE A 60 -20.27 0.43 -7.56
C ILE A 60 -18.85 0.46 -7.01
N THR A 61 -18.30 1.64 -6.70
CA THR A 61 -16.94 1.78 -6.17
C THR A 61 -16.88 1.32 -4.71
N PRO A 62 -15.97 0.39 -4.36
CA PRO A 62 -15.73 0.01 -2.98
C PRO A 62 -15.18 1.18 -2.15
N GLU A 63 -15.67 1.34 -0.92
CA GLU A 63 -15.08 2.27 0.05
C GLU A 63 -13.91 1.58 0.76
N VAL A 64 -12.68 1.99 0.44
CA VAL A 64 -11.47 1.45 1.05
C VAL A 64 -11.19 2.15 2.38
N HIS A 65 -11.15 1.38 3.48
CA HIS A 65 -10.86 1.89 4.83
C HIS A 65 -9.37 1.87 5.13
N SER A 66 -8.69 0.78 4.79
CA SER A 66 -7.26 0.62 5.03
C SER A 66 -6.63 -0.38 4.08
N VAL A 67 -5.33 -0.17 3.81
CA VAL A 67 -4.50 -1.10 3.04
C VAL A 67 -3.23 -1.38 3.81
N HIS A 68 -2.91 -2.65 3.97
CA HIS A 68 -1.71 -3.10 4.65
C HIS A 68 -0.89 -4.00 3.74
N VAL A 69 0.37 -3.63 3.50
CA VAL A 69 1.33 -4.48 2.79
C VAL A 69 1.81 -5.56 3.76
N ILE A 70 1.42 -6.81 3.50
CA ILE A 70 1.88 -7.98 4.27
C ILE A 70 3.32 -8.31 3.89
N GLY A 71 3.62 -8.29 2.59
CA GLY A 71 4.94 -8.59 2.05
C GLY A 71 5.02 -8.30 0.55
N CYS A 72 6.24 -8.10 0.06
CA CYS A 72 6.50 -7.88 -1.35
C CYS A 72 7.75 -8.63 -1.81
N GLU A 73 7.69 -9.23 -2.98
CA GLU A 73 8.84 -9.84 -3.67
C GLU A 73 9.09 -9.17 -5.02
N GLU A 74 10.36 -8.99 -5.39
CA GLU A 74 10.72 -8.50 -6.72
C GLU A 74 10.63 -9.65 -7.73
N VAL A 75 9.70 -9.57 -8.69
CA VAL A 75 9.45 -10.62 -9.68
C VAL A 75 10.14 -10.36 -11.02
N ARG A 76 10.40 -9.09 -11.33
CA ARG A 76 11.16 -8.61 -12.49
C ARG A 76 11.88 -7.32 -12.10
N GLN A 77 12.83 -6.86 -12.91
CA GLN A 77 13.54 -5.60 -12.63
C GLN A 77 12.55 -4.45 -12.38
N ASN A 78 12.57 -3.90 -11.16
CA ASN A 78 11.66 -2.85 -10.69
C ASN A 78 10.17 -3.23 -10.61
N VAL A 79 9.81 -4.51 -10.72
CA VAL A 79 8.42 -4.99 -10.57
C VAL A 79 8.32 -5.85 -9.33
N TYR A 80 7.37 -5.52 -8.48
CA TYR A 80 7.16 -6.12 -7.17
C TYR A 80 5.77 -6.70 -7.08
N ARG A 81 5.66 -7.96 -6.68
CA ARG A 81 4.42 -8.63 -6.36
C ARG A 81 4.21 -8.57 -4.86
N CYS A 82 3.13 -7.94 -4.43
CA CYS A 82 2.83 -7.70 -3.03
C CYS A 82 1.54 -8.37 -2.62
N ASP A 83 1.57 -9.02 -1.46
CA ASP A 83 0.37 -9.45 -0.75
C ASP A 83 -0.12 -8.29 0.11
N LEU A 84 -1.36 -7.89 -0.13
CA LEU A 84 -2.01 -6.76 0.50
C LEU A 84 -3.24 -7.25 1.25
N GLU A 85 -3.39 -6.84 2.49
CA GLU A 85 -4.67 -6.91 3.18
C GLU A 85 -5.44 -5.60 2.94
N ILE A 86 -6.61 -5.70 2.33
CA ILE A 86 -7.48 -4.56 2.02
C ILE A 86 -8.77 -4.70 2.81
N ASP A 87 -9.06 -3.73 3.66
CA ASP A 87 -10.35 -3.57 4.33
C ASP A 87 -11.22 -2.59 3.53
N ALA A 88 -12.30 -3.09 2.94
CA ALA A 88 -13.20 -2.28 2.14
C ALA A 88 -14.67 -2.64 2.37
N THR A 89 -15.55 -1.64 2.26
CA THR A 89 -16.99 -1.82 2.12
C THR A 89 -17.33 -1.93 0.65
N ARG A 90 -17.88 -3.08 0.24
CA ARG A 90 -18.47 -3.24 -1.09
C ARG A 90 -19.99 -3.06 -1.04
N PRO A 91 -20.59 -2.33 -2.00
CA PRO A 91 -22.04 -2.29 -2.16
C PRO A 91 -22.61 -3.73 -2.18
N MET A 92 -23.74 -3.97 -1.50
CA MET A 92 -24.43 -5.27 -1.35
C MET A 92 -23.71 -6.35 -0.52
N ILE A 93 -22.38 -6.34 -0.43
CA ILE A 93 -21.60 -7.39 0.28
C ILE A 93 -21.23 -6.95 1.70
N GLY A 94 -21.14 -5.64 1.95
CA GLY A 94 -20.75 -5.07 3.25
C GLY A 94 -19.23 -4.93 3.40
N ARG A 95 -18.80 -4.62 4.63
CA ARG A 95 -17.38 -4.43 4.97
C ARG A 95 -16.67 -5.77 5.18
N LYS A 96 -15.50 -5.93 4.56
CA LYS A 96 -14.67 -7.12 4.70
C LYS A 96 -13.19 -6.78 4.50
N SER A 97 -12.34 -7.47 5.25
CA SER A 97 -10.90 -7.53 4.98
C SER A 97 -10.58 -8.73 4.10
N GLU A 98 -9.82 -8.53 3.03
CA GLU A 98 -9.36 -9.59 2.14
C GLU A 98 -7.90 -9.43 1.76
N VAL A 99 -7.19 -10.56 1.69
CA VAL A 99 -5.82 -10.61 1.17
C VAL A 99 -5.88 -10.75 -0.34
N THR A 100 -5.26 -9.82 -1.05
CA THR A 100 -5.13 -9.81 -2.50
C THR A 100 -3.67 -9.64 -2.90
N GLN A 101 -3.32 -10.13 -4.09
CA GLN A 101 -1.98 -10.02 -4.64
C GLN A 101 -1.98 -9.00 -5.77
N MET A 102 -1.13 -7.98 -5.69
CA MET A 102 -1.02 -6.92 -6.70
C MET A 102 0.43 -6.74 -7.16
N GLU A 103 0.63 -6.43 -8.45
CA GLU A 103 1.93 -6.07 -8.97
C GLU A 103 2.10 -4.55 -9.03
N PHE A 104 3.27 -4.07 -8.63
CA PHE A 104 3.65 -2.67 -8.64
C PHE A 104 4.96 -2.50 -9.39
N VAL A 105 5.10 -1.40 -10.12
CA VAL A 105 6.34 -1.03 -10.80
C VAL A 105 6.92 0.24 -10.18
N ARG A 106 8.24 0.22 -9.93
CA ARG A 106 8.99 1.42 -9.59
C ARG A 106 9.45 2.11 -10.88
N LEU A 107 8.97 3.32 -11.09
CA LEU A 107 9.34 4.16 -12.22
C LEU A 107 10.76 4.74 -12.04
N LYS A 108 11.36 5.22 -13.13
CA LYS A 108 12.73 5.77 -13.12
C LYS A 108 12.91 6.97 -12.20
N ASP A 109 11.84 7.71 -11.95
CA ASP A 109 11.81 8.87 -11.05
C ASP A 109 11.55 8.50 -9.58
N GLY A 110 11.48 7.19 -9.27
CA GLY A 110 11.26 6.66 -7.93
C GLY A 110 9.79 6.55 -7.53
N ARG A 111 8.84 7.01 -8.36
CA ARG A 111 7.41 6.86 -8.10
C ARG A 111 6.96 5.41 -8.33
N TRP A 112 5.86 5.04 -7.67
CA TRP A 112 5.22 3.75 -7.85
C TRP A 112 4.04 3.85 -8.81
N SER A 113 3.69 2.74 -9.44
CA SER A 113 2.46 2.56 -10.22
C SER A 113 1.93 1.15 -10.02
N ILE A 114 0.62 0.98 -10.05
CA ILE A 114 -0.01 -0.34 -10.18
C ILE A 114 0.29 -0.87 -11.59
N LEU A 115 0.65 -2.15 -11.68
CA LEU A 115 0.83 -2.86 -12.93
C LEU A 115 -0.42 -3.74 -13.14
N ASN A 116 -1.28 -3.34 -14.07
CA ASN A 116 -2.52 -4.05 -14.42
C ASN A 116 -2.27 -5.11 -15.49
#